data_AF-A0A377TTS4-F1
#
_entry.id   AF-A0A377TTS4-F1
#
_cell.length_a   1.000
_cell.length_b   1.000
_cell.length_c   1.000
_cell.angle_alpha   90.00
_cell.angle_beta   90.00
_cell.angle_gamma   90.00
#
_symmetry.space_group_name_H-M   'P 1'
#
loop_
_entity.id
_entity.type
_entity.pdbx_description
1 polymer ?
#
loop_
_entity_poly.entity_id
_entity_poly.type
_entity_poly.pdbx_seq_one_letter_code
_entity_poly.pdbx_strand_id
1 'polypeptide(L)'
;MVWLPVGPRVFRRDFRFFAEDLYSNLLGARLAINVILSGHGGSLEDYNQAMDAALKQVLTRLLVATRGETEAMFQQIDGDWWNSHRRVPDKFLVLKRNYDLQENRLPTPVPFETMPPYRLTMPEQVGGFRLRDLGELQIYPGHDMQALPVPAQYYGAGAFQGLADRAHEADKTQLARTEK
;
A
#
# COMPACT_ATOMS: atom_id res chain seq x y z
N MET A 1 13.06 -7.97 13.60
CA MET A 1 12.57 -6.65 13.17
C MET A 1 13.72 -5.96 12.46
N VAL A 2 13.78 -6.04 11.12
CA VAL A 2 14.88 -5.45 10.33
C VAL A 2 14.37 -4.18 9.68
N TRP A 3 14.90 -3.05 10.14
CA TRP A 3 15.04 -1.81 9.40
C TRP A 3 16.55 -1.58 9.38
N LEU A 4 17.14 -1.26 8.24
CA LEU A 4 18.55 -0.93 8.16
C LEU A 4 18.66 0.61 7.99
N PRO A 5 19.37 1.36 8.86
CA PRO A 5 19.68 2.79 8.71
C PRO A 5 21.19 3.15 8.83
N VAL A 6 21.57 4.34 8.31
CA VAL A 6 22.80 5.19 8.37
C VAL A 6 22.72 6.18 7.19
N GLY A 7 22.02 7.33 7.20
CA GLY A 7 22.23 8.59 7.96
C GLY A 7 22.54 9.73 6.94
N PRO A 8 22.40 11.04 7.23
CA PRO A 8 21.74 11.69 8.36
C PRO A 8 20.61 12.68 7.97
N ARG A 9 19.73 12.90 8.96
CA ARG A 9 18.90 14.09 9.23
C ARG A 9 17.61 14.33 8.42
N VAL A 10 16.53 14.05 9.16
CA VAL A 10 15.22 14.71 9.15
C VAL A 10 14.36 14.38 7.93
N PHE A 11 13.59 13.29 8.01
CA PHE A 11 12.15 13.31 7.72
C PHE A 11 11.45 12.34 8.69
N ARG A 12 10.54 12.87 9.51
CA ARG A 12 9.82 12.16 10.57
C ARG A 12 8.64 11.36 9.98
N ARG A 13 8.45 10.19 10.59
CA ARG A 13 7.25 9.31 10.66
C ARG A 13 7.00 8.36 9.46
N ASP A 14 7.44 7.12 9.69
CA ASP A 14 6.76 5.85 9.39
C ASP A 14 6.28 5.58 7.97
N PHE A 15 7.14 5.00 7.11
CA PHE A 15 6.70 4.37 5.87
C PHE A 15 7.47 3.06 5.62
N ARG A 16 6.94 1.96 6.17
CA ARG A 16 7.22 0.58 5.70
C ARG A 16 6.25 0.32 4.57
N PHE A 17 6.67 -0.23 3.41
CA PHE A 17 5.80 -0.47 2.23
C PHE A 17 4.85 0.71 1.98
N PHE A 18 5.20 1.66 1.11
CA PHE A 18 4.43 2.90 0.89
C PHE A 18 2.95 2.69 1.18
N ALA A 19 2.32 3.46 2.08
CA ALA A 19 0.91 3.21 2.45
C ALA A 19 -0.03 3.14 1.22
N GLU A 20 0.42 3.73 0.11
CA GLU A 20 -0.21 3.76 -1.20
C GLU A 20 0.11 2.54 -2.11
N ASP A 21 1.01 1.63 -1.70
CA ASP A 21 1.33 0.42 -2.47
C ASP A 21 0.32 -0.69 -2.23
N LEU A 22 -0.62 -0.76 -3.17
CA LEU A 22 -1.70 -1.73 -3.21
C LEU A 22 -1.23 -3.19 -3.19
N TYR A 23 -0.05 -3.52 -3.72
CA TYR A 23 0.46 -4.89 -3.71
C TYR A 23 0.85 -5.32 -2.29
N SER A 24 1.61 -4.48 -1.60
CA SER A 24 2.08 -4.77 -0.24
C SER A 24 0.97 -4.68 0.80
N ASN A 25 -0.02 -3.81 0.59
CA ASN A 25 -1.24 -3.80 1.37
C ASN A 25 -1.99 -5.13 1.26
N LEU A 26 -2.08 -5.71 0.05
CA LEU A 26 -2.68 -7.04 -0.16
C LEU A 26 -1.87 -8.15 0.53
N LEU A 27 -0.54 -8.09 0.47
CA LEU A 27 0.34 -9.03 1.20
C LEU A 27 0.08 -8.96 2.71
N GLY A 28 0.04 -7.74 3.27
CA GLY A 28 -0.24 -7.50 4.68
C GLY A 28 -1.61 -8.06 5.10
N ALA A 29 -2.65 -7.82 4.30
CA ALA A 29 -3.99 -8.35 4.54
C ALA A 29 -4.01 -9.88 4.53
N ARG A 30 -3.33 -10.53 3.58
CA ARG A 30 -3.19 -12.00 3.52
C ARG A 30 -2.52 -12.56 4.77
N LEU A 31 -1.45 -11.91 5.24
CA LEU A 31 -0.75 -12.33 6.45
C LEU A 31 -1.63 -12.15 7.69
N ALA A 32 -2.29 -11.00 7.82
CA ALA A 32 -3.20 -10.72 8.94
C ALA A 32 -4.33 -11.75 9.03
N ILE A 33 -4.96 -12.10 7.90
CA ILE A 33 -5.99 -13.15 7.87
C ILE A 33 -5.42 -14.48 8.35
N ASN A 34 -4.28 -14.91 7.82
CA ASN A 34 -3.68 -16.19 8.22
C ASN A 34 -3.33 -16.21 9.71
N VAL A 35 -2.77 -15.13 10.25
CA VAL A 35 -2.47 -14.97 11.68
C VAL A 35 -3.74 -15.10 12.52
N ILE A 36 -4.81 -14.38 12.16
CA ILE A 36 -6.10 -14.42 12.88
C ILE A 36 -6.70 -15.83 12.85
N LEU A 37 -6.77 -16.46 11.68
CA LEU A 37 -7.34 -17.80 11.51
C LEU A 37 -6.51 -18.90 12.19
N SER A 38 -5.23 -18.65 12.43
CA SER A 38 -4.35 -19.58 13.15
C SER A 38 -4.49 -19.45 14.68
N GLY A 39 -5.41 -18.61 15.16
CA GLY A 39 -5.72 -18.46 16.58
C GLY A 39 -5.01 -17.29 17.28
N HIS A 40 -4.18 -16.53 16.57
CA HIS A 40 -3.41 -15.42 17.15
C HIS A 40 -4.17 -14.09 17.21
N GLY A 41 -5.49 -14.11 16.96
CA GLY A 41 -6.36 -12.92 17.05
C GLY A 41 -6.87 -12.59 18.45
N GLY A 42 -6.51 -13.39 19.48
CA GLY A 42 -7.07 -13.29 20.83
C GLY A 42 -6.55 -12.10 21.65
N SER A 43 -5.39 -11.55 21.31
CA SER A 43 -4.84 -10.34 21.94
C SER A 43 -3.96 -9.57 20.96
N LEU A 44 -3.75 -8.27 21.22
CA LEU A 44 -2.87 -7.44 20.41
C LEU A 44 -1.41 -7.91 20.47
N GLU A 45 -0.96 -8.40 21.62
CA GLU A 45 0.41 -8.88 21.82
C GLU A 45 0.67 -10.14 21.00
N ASP A 46 -0.21 -11.14 21.09
CA ASP A 46 -0.10 -12.40 20.35
C ASP A 46 -0.19 -12.16 18.84
N TYR A 47 -1.14 -11.32 18.42
CA TYR A 47 -1.27 -10.91 17.02
C TYR A 47 0.02 -10.27 16.49
N ASN A 48 0.59 -9.31 17.23
CA ASN A 48 1.80 -8.61 16.81
C ASN A 48 3.00 -9.56 16.73
N GLN A 49 3.15 -10.47 17.71
CA GLN A 49 4.22 -11.46 17.70
C GLN A 49 4.11 -12.41 16.51
N ALA A 50 2.91 -12.92 16.24
CA ALA A 50 2.65 -13.82 15.12
C ALA A 50 2.80 -13.10 13.76
N MET A 51 2.34 -11.86 13.65
CA MET A 51 2.49 -11.03 12.45
C MET A 51 3.97 -10.72 12.16
N ASP A 52 4.76 -10.38 13.18
CA ASP A 52 6.21 -10.17 13.03
C ASP A 52 6.93 -11.42 12.56
N ALA A 53 6.56 -12.60 13.09
CA ALA A 53 7.10 -13.88 12.66
C ALA A 53 6.73 -14.18 11.20
N ALA A 54 5.47 -14.01 10.82
CA ALA A 54 4.97 -14.23 9.46
C ALA A 54 5.65 -13.29 8.44
N LEU A 55 5.75 -12.00 8.78
CA LEU A 55 6.47 -11.01 7.95
C LEU A 55 7.93 -11.40 7.76
N LYS A 56 8.63 -11.79 8.83
CA LYS A 56 10.03 -12.22 8.73
C LYS A 56 10.19 -13.42 7.80
N GLN A 57 9.30 -14.41 7.88
CA GLN A 57 9.35 -15.58 7.00
C GLN A 57 9.12 -15.21 5.53
N VAL A 58 8.13 -14.37 5.25
CA VAL A 58 7.83 -13.93 3.88
C VAL A 58 8.96 -13.11 3.30
N LEU A 59 9.51 -12.14 4.04
CA LEU A 59 10.61 -11.31 3.57
C LEU A 59 11.87 -12.13 3.26
N THR A 60 12.17 -13.16 4.05
CA THR A 60 13.26 -14.10 3.75
C THR A 60 13.01 -14.85 2.44
N ARG A 61 11.78 -15.31 2.19
CA ARG A 61 11.41 -16.02 0.95
C ARG A 61 11.45 -15.11 -0.28
N LEU A 62 11.14 -13.83 -0.09
CA LEU A 62 11.19 -12.81 -1.14
C LEU A 62 12.61 -12.27 -1.38
N LEU A 63 13.64 -12.89 -0.78
CA LEU A 63 15.05 -12.50 -0.95
C LEU A 63 15.26 -11.00 -0.68
N VAL A 64 14.81 -10.55 0.49
CA VAL A 64 14.86 -9.13 0.87
C VAL A 64 16.23 -8.51 0.56
N ALA A 65 16.19 -7.38 -0.16
CA ALA A 65 17.37 -6.61 -0.47
C ALA A 65 18.02 -6.08 0.81
N THR A 66 19.34 -5.98 0.80
CA THR A 66 20.06 -5.20 1.80
C THR A 66 19.67 -3.73 1.69
N ARG A 67 20.08 -2.96 2.70
CA ARG A 67 19.85 -1.52 2.70
C ARG A 67 20.50 -0.80 1.52
N GLY A 68 21.76 -1.13 1.25
CA GLY A 68 22.52 -0.48 0.18
C GLY A 68 21.90 -0.76 -1.18
N GLU A 69 21.45 -2.01 -1.40
CA GLU A 69 20.70 -2.38 -2.61
C GLU A 69 19.37 -1.62 -2.69
N THR A 70 18.63 -1.53 -1.58
CA THR A 70 17.38 -0.76 -1.52
C THR A 70 17.61 0.72 -1.86
N GLU A 71 18.61 1.36 -1.26
CA GLU A 71 18.95 2.76 -1.52
C GLU A 71 19.38 2.99 -2.97
N ALA A 72 20.21 2.09 -3.52
CA ALA A 72 20.61 2.15 -4.92
C ALA A 72 19.40 1.99 -5.87
N MET A 73 18.48 1.07 -5.56
CA MET A 73 17.24 0.89 -6.33
C MET A 73 16.36 2.15 -6.26
N PHE A 74 16.20 2.77 -5.09
CA PHE A 74 15.45 4.02 -4.94
C PHE A 74 16.02 5.15 -5.78
N GLN A 75 17.35 5.26 -5.85
CA GLN A 75 18.01 6.24 -6.72
C GLN A 75 17.75 5.97 -8.21
N GLN A 76 17.74 4.70 -8.62
CA GLN A 76 17.50 4.34 -10.03
C GLN A 76 16.07 4.63 -10.51
N ILE A 77 15.09 4.64 -9.59
CA ILE A 77 13.68 4.92 -9.92
C ILE A 77 13.25 6.36 -9.58
N ASP A 78 14.18 7.21 -9.14
CA ASP A 78 13.92 8.64 -8.92
C ASP A 78 13.58 9.33 -10.25
N GLY A 79 12.59 10.21 -10.23
CA GLY A 79 12.02 10.87 -11.41
C GLY A 79 10.97 10.06 -12.18
N ASP A 80 10.90 8.73 -12.03
CA ASP A 80 9.87 7.87 -12.65
C ASP A 80 8.83 7.41 -11.62
N TRP A 81 9.26 6.87 -10.48
CA TRP A 81 8.36 6.34 -9.45
C TRP A 81 8.10 7.32 -8.32
N TRP A 82 9.11 8.09 -7.96
CA TRP A 82 9.06 9.08 -6.89
C TRP A 82 9.96 10.26 -7.25
N ASN A 83 9.83 11.37 -6.52
CA ASN A 83 10.61 12.58 -6.79
C ASN A 83 11.41 13.01 -5.56
N SER A 84 12.72 12.82 -5.60
CA SER A 84 13.66 13.17 -4.54
C SER A 84 13.81 14.67 -4.29
N HIS A 85 13.21 15.53 -5.12
CA HIS A 85 13.13 16.99 -4.91
C HIS A 85 11.86 17.42 -4.17
N ARG A 86 10.90 16.50 -4.00
CA ARG A 86 9.67 16.72 -3.23
C ARG A 86 9.80 16.11 -1.84
N ARG A 87 8.95 16.54 -0.92
CA ARG A 87 8.92 16.07 0.47
C ARG A 87 7.48 15.95 0.94
N VAL A 88 7.23 15.03 1.86
CA VAL A 88 5.95 14.92 2.56
C VAL A 88 5.61 16.28 3.19
N PRO A 89 4.37 16.80 3.05
CA PRO A 89 3.17 16.12 2.55
C PRO A 89 2.85 16.33 1.05
N ASP A 90 3.82 16.64 0.19
CA ASP A 90 3.56 16.78 -1.26
C ASP A 90 3.02 15.47 -1.85
N LYS A 91 1.79 15.52 -2.38
CA LYS A 91 1.10 14.41 -3.01
C LYS A 91 1.95 13.78 -4.13
N PHE A 92 2.64 14.57 -4.94
CA PHE A 92 3.43 14.05 -6.06
C PHE A 92 4.87 13.73 -5.68
N LEU A 93 5.15 13.53 -4.39
CA LEU A 93 6.34 12.78 -3.96
C LEU A 93 6.35 11.39 -4.61
N VAL A 94 5.20 10.72 -4.69
CA VAL A 94 5.03 9.50 -5.49
C VAL A 94 4.42 9.89 -6.84
N LEU A 95 5.08 9.48 -7.90
CA LEU A 95 4.71 9.76 -9.28
C LEU A 95 3.94 8.60 -9.89
N LYS A 96 4.39 7.37 -9.64
CA LYS A 96 3.77 6.15 -10.17
C LYS A 96 2.92 5.47 -9.10
N ARG A 97 1.60 5.53 -9.29
CA ARG A 97 0.61 4.88 -8.42
C ARG A 97 -0.05 3.71 -9.12
N ASN A 98 -0.32 2.67 -8.35
CA ASN A 98 -1.18 1.58 -8.80
C ASN A 98 -2.63 1.88 -8.37
N TYR A 99 -3.55 1.84 -9.33
CA TYR A 99 -4.99 2.05 -9.09
C TYR A 99 -5.80 0.75 -9.29
N ASP A 100 -5.14 -0.36 -9.57
CA ASP A 100 -5.77 -1.67 -9.71
C ASP A 100 -6.11 -2.23 -8.32
N LEU A 101 -7.42 -2.23 -8.00
CA LEU A 101 -7.94 -2.74 -6.75
C LEU A 101 -8.41 -4.21 -6.82
N GLN A 102 -8.08 -4.94 -7.89
CA GLN A 102 -8.46 -6.36 -8.02
C GLN A 102 -7.83 -7.26 -6.94
N GLU A 103 -8.45 -8.39 -6.65
CA GLU A 103 -7.95 -9.35 -5.65
C GLU A 103 -6.74 -10.16 -6.16
N ASN A 104 -6.44 -10.12 -7.47
CA ASN A 104 -5.33 -10.81 -8.11
C ASN A 104 -4.37 -9.78 -8.72
N ARG A 105 -3.18 -9.64 -8.15
CA ARG A 105 -2.22 -8.59 -8.49
C ARG A 105 -0.81 -9.11 -8.71
N LEU A 106 -0.11 -8.40 -9.58
CA LEU A 106 1.34 -8.42 -9.69
C LEU A 106 1.89 -7.14 -9.07
N PRO A 107 3.14 -7.14 -8.59
CA PRO A 107 3.83 -5.91 -8.22
C PRO A 107 3.95 -4.98 -9.43
N THR A 108 3.99 -3.67 -9.19
CA THR A 108 4.24 -2.69 -10.24
C THR A 108 5.62 -2.99 -10.88
N PRO A 109 5.71 -3.09 -12.23
CA PRO A 109 6.94 -3.50 -12.88
C PRO A 109 7.99 -2.39 -12.84
N VAL A 110 9.19 -2.75 -12.38
CA VAL A 110 10.38 -1.88 -12.41
C VAL A 110 11.16 -2.21 -13.70
N PRO A 111 11.55 -1.22 -14.54
CA PRO A 111 12.08 -1.47 -15.88
C PRO A 111 13.32 -2.37 -15.96
N PHE A 112 14.13 -2.39 -14.90
CA PHE A 112 15.37 -3.15 -14.83
C PHE A 112 15.25 -4.43 -13.98
N GLU A 113 14.06 -4.72 -13.42
CA GLU A 113 13.83 -5.97 -12.70
C GLU A 113 13.62 -7.11 -13.70
N THR A 114 14.33 -8.21 -13.49
CA THR A 114 14.31 -9.38 -14.37
C THR A 114 13.75 -10.63 -13.69
N MET A 115 13.59 -10.60 -12.36
CA MET A 115 12.95 -11.68 -11.63
C MET A 115 11.47 -11.79 -12.02
N PRO A 116 10.97 -13.02 -12.25
CA PRO A 116 9.55 -13.23 -12.45
C PRO A 116 8.75 -12.66 -11.27
N PRO A 117 7.74 -11.82 -11.52
CA PRO A 117 6.99 -11.20 -10.46
C PRO A 117 6.17 -12.24 -9.68
N TYR A 118 6.18 -12.14 -8.35
CA TYR A 118 5.34 -12.97 -7.51
C TYR A 118 3.88 -12.50 -7.60
N ARG A 119 2.96 -13.41 -7.92
CA ARG A 119 1.53 -13.10 -8.01
C ARG A 119 0.87 -13.26 -6.65
N LEU A 120 0.15 -12.24 -6.20
CA LEU A 120 -0.71 -12.30 -5.04
C LEU A 120 -2.16 -12.42 -5.47
N THR A 121 -2.89 -13.33 -4.84
CA THR A 121 -4.34 -13.47 -4.98
C THR A 121 -4.98 -13.31 -3.62
N MET A 122 -6.21 -12.84 -3.51
CA MET A 122 -7.02 -12.98 -2.30
C MET A 122 -8.08 -14.05 -2.57
N PRO A 123 -8.36 -14.98 -1.65
CA PRO A 123 -9.53 -15.82 -1.78
C PRO A 123 -10.79 -14.96 -1.61
N GLU A 124 -11.80 -15.17 -2.47
CA GLU A 124 -13.08 -14.44 -2.35
C GLU A 124 -13.78 -14.71 -1.01
N GLN A 125 -13.57 -15.90 -0.45
CA GLN A 125 -14.15 -16.37 0.80
C GLN A 125 -13.09 -16.88 1.77
N VAL A 126 -13.28 -16.53 3.04
CA VAL A 126 -12.40 -16.92 4.14
C VAL A 126 -13.24 -17.27 5.35
N GLY A 127 -13.09 -18.47 5.89
CA GLY A 127 -13.86 -18.90 7.07
C GLY A 127 -15.38 -18.84 6.90
N GLY A 128 -15.88 -18.99 5.67
CA GLY A 128 -17.31 -18.88 5.34
C GLY A 128 -17.81 -17.45 5.08
N PHE A 129 -16.96 -16.43 5.25
CA PHE A 129 -17.29 -15.04 4.96
C PHE A 129 -16.80 -14.63 3.57
N ARG A 130 -17.63 -13.91 2.80
CA ARG A 130 -17.19 -13.24 1.58
C ARG A 130 -16.47 -11.95 1.94
N LEU A 131 -15.21 -11.80 1.55
CA LEU A 131 -14.40 -10.65 1.98
C LEU A 131 -14.97 -9.31 1.52
N ARG A 132 -15.57 -9.26 0.33
CA ARG A 132 -16.23 -8.07 -0.22
C ARG A 132 -17.41 -7.55 0.62
N ASP A 133 -17.98 -8.40 1.48
CA ASP A 133 -19.10 -8.06 2.36
C ASP A 133 -18.62 -7.57 3.74
N LEU A 134 -17.31 -7.64 4.03
CA LEU A 134 -16.76 -7.34 5.37
C LEU A 134 -16.25 -5.90 5.53
N GLY A 135 -16.15 -5.14 4.44
CA GLY A 135 -15.53 -3.82 4.45
C GLY A 135 -16.37 -2.76 3.73
N GLU A 136 -16.50 -1.61 4.37
CA GLU A 136 -17.12 -0.42 3.79
C GLU A 136 -16.32 0.83 4.17
N LEU A 137 -16.32 1.82 3.27
CA LEU A 137 -15.79 3.15 3.54
C LEU A 137 -16.95 4.11 3.77
N GLN A 138 -16.93 4.72 4.96
CA GLN A 138 -17.88 5.73 5.38
C GLN A 138 -17.13 7.04 5.61
N ILE A 139 -17.58 8.12 4.96
CA ILE A 139 -17.03 9.47 5.16
C ILE A 139 -18.10 10.26 5.89
N TYR A 140 -17.82 10.62 7.15
CA TYR A 140 -18.74 11.39 7.99
C TYR A 140 -18.39 12.88 7.94
N PRO A 141 -19.40 13.76 7.86
CA PRO A 141 -19.18 15.20 7.93
C PRO A 141 -18.58 15.59 9.28
N GLY A 142 -17.44 16.29 9.26
CA GLY A 142 -16.82 16.95 10.40
C GLY A 142 -17.05 18.47 10.38
N HIS A 143 -16.71 19.15 11.47
CA HIS A 143 -16.93 20.60 11.61
C HIS A 143 -16.10 21.47 10.65
N ASP A 144 -14.99 20.96 10.12
CA ASP A 144 -14.05 21.68 9.24
C ASP A 144 -14.07 21.20 7.78
N MET A 145 -15.16 20.58 7.31
CA MET A 145 -15.28 20.08 5.94
C MET A 145 -15.62 21.20 4.95
N GLN A 146 -14.64 22.05 4.63
CA GLN A 146 -14.88 23.21 3.75
C GLN A 146 -15.10 22.86 2.26
N ALA A 147 -14.85 21.62 1.80
CA ALA A 147 -14.92 21.31 0.37
C ALA A 147 -15.26 19.86 -0.03
N LEU A 148 -15.60 18.98 0.91
CA LEU A 148 -15.88 17.57 0.57
C LEU A 148 -17.39 17.31 0.51
N PRO A 149 -17.93 16.84 -0.62
CA PRO A 149 -19.35 16.52 -0.71
C PRO A 149 -19.68 15.39 0.27
N VAL A 150 -20.79 15.54 0.98
CA VAL A 150 -21.31 14.45 1.83
C VAL A 150 -21.68 13.29 0.90
N PRO A 151 -21.10 12.09 1.09
CA PRO A 151 -21.49 10.95 0.27
C PRO A 151 -22.96 10.62 0.51
N ALA A 152 -23.73 10.44 -0.56
CA ALA A 152 -25.13 10.04 -0.47
C ALA A 152 -25.30 8.61 0.07
N GLN A 153 -24.26 7.78 -0.02
CA GLN A 153 -24.25 6.38 0.39
C GLN A 153 -22.84 5.96 0.83
N TYR A 154 -22.76 4.90 1.63
CA TYR A 154 -21.50 4.25 1.96
C TYR A 154 -20.90 3.56 0.73
N TYR A 155 -19.59 3.54 0.64
CA TYR A 155 -18.89 2.87 -0.45
C TYR A 155 -18.55 1.44 -0.01
N GLY A 156 -19.23 0.46 -0.57
CA GLY A 156 -18.83 -0.95 -0.48
C GLY A 156 -17.74 -1.31 -1.49
N ALA A 157 -17.23 -2.54 -1.43
CA ALA A 157 -16.17 -3.03 -2.29
C ALA A 157 -16.40 -2.77 -3.79
N GLY A 158 -17.64 -2.90 -4.27
CA GLY A 158 -18.00 -2.66 -5.68
C GLY A 158 -17.82 -1.21 -6.16
N ALA A 159 -17.74 -0.24 -5.24
CA ALA A 159 -17.54 1.16 -5.60
C ALA A 159 -16.06 1.58 -5.64
N PHE A 160 -15.16 0.78 -5.07
CA PHE A 160 -13.77 1.20 -4.85
C PHE A 160 -12.97 1.35 -6.14
N GLN A 161 -13.15 0.45 -7.12
CA GLN A 161 -12.45 0.60 -8.41
C GLN A 161 -12.85 1.91 -9.10
N GLY A 162 -14.14 2.24 -9.15
CA GLY A 162 -14.61 3.49 -9.72
C GLY A 162 -14.11 4.74 -8.99
N LEU A 163 -13.83 4.65 -7.68
CA LEU A 163 -13.16 5.72 -6.93
C LEU A 163 -11.68 5.84 -7.32
N ALA A 164 -10.97 4.71 -7.44
CA ALA A 164 -9.58 4.68 -7.87
C ALA A 164 -9.38 5.23 -9.29
N ASP A 165 -10.28 4.87 -10.22
CA ASP A 165 -10.25 5.37 -11.59
C ASP A 165 -10.45 6.89 -11.63
N ARG A 166 -11.40 7.43 -10.85
CA ARG A 166 -11.59 8.89 -10.72
C ARG A 166 -10.37 9.59 -10.12
N ALA A 167 -9.74 8.98 -9.11
CA ALA A 167 -8.52 9.51 -8.51
C ALA A 167 -7.37 9.55 -9.53
N HIS A 168 -7.22 8.49 -10.34
CA HIS A 168 -6.21 8.41 -11.39
C HIS A 168 -6.36 9.55 -12.43
N GLU A 169 -7.58 9.82 -12.90
CA GLU A 169 -7.83 10.90 -13.85
C GLU A 169 -7.63 12.30 -13.24
N ALA A 170 -8.02 12.47 -11.97
CA ALA A 170 -7.76 13.71 -11.23
C ALA A 170 -6.26 13.97 -11.06
N ASP A 171 -5.48 12.94 -10.76
CA ASP A 171 -4.01 13.01 -10.61
C ASP A 171 -3.33 13.42 -11.92
N LYS A 172 -3.71 12.80 -13.05
CA LYS A 172 -3.21 13.21 -14.38
C LYS A 172 -3.46 14.69 -14.66
N THR A 173 -4.68 15.15 -14.36
CA THR A 173 -5.08 16.55 -14.58
C THR A 173 -4.26 17.50 -13.71
N GLN A 174 -4.04 17.14 -12.44
CA GLN A 174 -3.32 17.98 -11.49
C GLN A 174 -1.80 18.01 -11.79
N LEU A 175 -1.20 16.88 -12.18
CA LEU A 175 0.20 16.83 -12.65
C LEU A 175 0.42 17.73 -13.86
N ALA A 176 -0.41 17.61 -14.90
CA ALA A 176 -0.30 18.43 -16.11
C ALA A 176 -0.44 19.94 -15.86
N ARG A 177 -1.12 20.35 -14.77
CA ARG A 177 -1.20 21.76 -14.34
C ARG A 177 0.03 22.23 -13.57
N THR A 178 0.74 21.32 -12.91
CA THR A 178 1.91 21.62 -12.07
C THR A 178 3.20 21.66 -12.89
N GLU A 179 3.21 21.05 -14.08
CA GLU A 179 4.33 21.06 -15.04
C GLU A 179 4.31 22.24 -16.03
N LYS A 180 3.27 23.10 -15.97
CA LYS A 180 3.18 24.36 -16.73
C LYS A 180 3.65 25.54 -15.88
#